data_AF-A0A7C4PJ55-F1
#
_entry.id   AF-A0A7C4PJ55-F1
#
_cell.length_a   1.000
_cell.length_b   1.000
_cell.length_c   1.000
_cell.angle_alpha   90.00
_cell.angle_beta   90.00
_cell.angle_gamma   90.00
#
_symmetry.space_group_name_H-M   'P 1'
#
loop_
_entity.id
_entity.type
_entity.pdbx_description
1 polymer ?
#
loop_
_entity_poly.entity_id
_entity_poly.type
_entity_poly.pdbx_seq_one_letter_code
_entity_poly.pdbx_strand_id
1 'polypeptide(L)'
;MRKRPSSIRRRITTLILFASLSLTAVSALVSVLVLLAGFSRLEEALLRNNLQSVVGFVQAQGELFLQATRLVALSEGANSAQPGLPDEWLNALRIEALVSIGPSGRIERLWSSDGAPTSSAWAVFLEANPLPPERIRSGQTGLVMLDGQVWLAAVQPNGEGAVMAARRLDEALLQQIANQLQGSIRVHGFDDPHLPADFAAARESFLQSGQAALLTLPDQGMAAFHIFPGPNGQPAVILQLVKPPDGFRQGRWNMAFF
;
A
#
# COMPACT_ATOMS: atom_id res chain seq x y z
N MET A 1 45.36 -50.70 -50.09
CA MET A 1 43.92 -50.58 -50.45
C MET A 1 43.19 -49.76 -49.39
N ARG A 2 42.90 -48.46 -49.64
CA ARG A 2 42.10 -47.62 -48.74
C ARG A 2 40.63 -47.66 -49.17
N LYS A 3 39.77 -48.35 -48.42
CA LYS A 3 38.31 -48.31 -48.62
C LYS A 3 37.83 -46.87 -48.36
N ARG A 4 37.28 -46.21 -49.38
CA ARG A 4 36.55 -44.93 -49.20
C ARG A 4 35.36 -45.19 -48.26
N PRO A 5 35.18 -44.42 -47.17
CA PRO A 5 33.98 -44.56 -46.35
C PRO A 5 32.74 -44.25 -47.19
N SER A 6 31.71 -45.09 -47.09
CA SER A 6 30.48 -44.94 -47.86
C SER A 6 29.79 -43.61 -47.53
N SER A 7 29.42 -42.85 -48.56
CA SER A 7 28.77 -41.52 -48.45
C SER A 7 27.53 -41.52 -47.54
N ILE A 8 26.89 -42.67 -47.39
CA ILE A 8 25.72 -42.92 -46.52
C ILE A 8 26.06 -42.75 -45.04
N ARG A 9 27.18 -43.28 -44.55
CA ARG A 9 27.56 -43.17 -43.13
C ARG A 9 27.80 -41.72 -42.72
N ARG A 10 28.37 -40.92 -43.64
CA ARG A 10 28.62 -39.48 -43.43
C ARG A 10 27.32 -38.67 -43.37
N ARG A 11 26.34 -39.00 -44.22
CA ARG A 11 25.00 -38.36 -44.23
C ARG A 11 24.19 -38.69 -42.96
N ILE A 12 24.22 -39.94 -42.52
CA ILE A 12 23.54 -40.38 -41.29
C ILE A 12 24.15 -39.70 -40.07
N THR A 13 25.49 -39.66 -39.97
CA THR A 13 26.17 -38.98 -38.86
C THR A 13 25.88 -37.48 -38.83
N THR A 14 25.83 -36.78 -39.97
CA THR A 14 25.43 -35.36 -40.01
C THR A 14 23.98 -35.14 -39.57
N LEU A 15 23.05 -36.03 -39.95
CA LEU A 15 21.65 -35.94 -39.54
C LEU A 15 21.49 -36.12 -38.02
N ILE A 16 22.17 -37.10 -37.44
CA ILE A 16 22.15 -37.34 -35.99
C ILE A 16 22.74 -36.15 -35.23
N LEU A 17 23.84 -35.58 -35.72
CA LEU A 17 24.51 -34.44 -35.07
C LEU A 17 23.62 -33.19 -35.12
N PHE A 18 22.96 -32.95 -36.26
CA PHE A 18 22.01 -31.84 -36.40
C PHE A 18 20.76 -32.03 -35.53
N ALA A 19 20.21 -33.24 -35.48
CA ALA A 19 19.06 -33.56 -34.63
C ALA A 19 19.40 -33.42 -33.14
N SER A 20 20.57 -33.90 -32.71
CA SER A 20 21.06 -33.75 -31.34
C SER A 20 21.24 -32.27 -30.97
N LEU A 21 21.88 -31.50 -31.85
CA LEU A 21 22.11 -30.06 -31.61
C LEU A 21 20.78 -29.30 -31.53
N SER A 22 19.83 -29.62 -32.41
CA SER A 22 18.50 -29.01 -32.43
C SER A 22 17.72 -29.34 -31.16
N LEU A 23 17.78 -30.59 -30.70
CA LEU A 23 17.11 -31.01 -29.47
C LEU A 23 17.70 -30.32 -28.24
N THR A 24 19.03 -30.19 -28.15
CA THR A 24 19.69 -29.46 -27.06
C THR A 24 19.32 -27.98 -27.08
N ALA A 25 19.28 -27.34 -28.26
CA ALA A 25 18.90 -25.94 -28.38
C ALA A 25 17.44 -25.71 -27.96
N VAL A 26 16.52 -26.58 -28.38
CA VAL A 26 15.10 -26.51 -27.98
C VAL A 26 14.94 -26.74 -26.47
N SER A 27 15.65 -27.73 -25.91
CA SER A 27 15.63 -27.97 -24.46
C SER A 27 16.14 -26.76 -23.68
N ALA A 28 17.25 -26.16 -24.11
CA ALA A 28 17.81 -24.97 -23.47
C ALA A 28 16.83 -23.78 -23.53
N LEU A 29 16.21 -23.55 -24.70
CA LEU A 29 15.23 -22.48 -24.87
C LEU A 29 14.02 -22.67 -23.94
N VAL A 30 13.48 -23.89 -23.85
CA VAL A 30 12.35 -24.20 -22.95
C VAL A 30 12.75 -24.00 -21.49
N SER A 31 13.94 -24.44 -21.09
CA SER A 31 14.46 -24.21 -19.73
C SER A 31 14.57 -22.73 -19.40
N VAL A 32 15.10 -21.91 -20.31
CA VAL A 32 15.20 -20.45 -20.11
C VAL A 32 13.81 -19.82 -19.97
N LEU A 33 12.86 -20.17 -20.82
CA LEU A 33 11.49 -19.64 -20.76
C LEU A 33 10.78 -20.01 -19.46
N VAL A 34 10.90 -21.27 -19.02
CA VAL A 34 10.31 -21.74 -17.76
C VAL A 34 10.92 -21.03 -16.56
N LEU A 35 12.24 -20.84 -16.55
CA LEU A 35 12.94 -20.17 -15.46
C LEU A 35 12.58 -18.69 -15.38
N LEU A 36 12.54 -17.98 -16.52
CA LEU A 36 12.11 -16.58 -16.57
C LEU A 36 10.67 -16.40 -16.07
N ALA A 37 9.76 -17.29 -16.49
CA ALA A 37 8.38 -17.29 -16.00
C ALA A 37 8.31 -17.58 -14.48
N GLY A 38 9.17 -18.47 -13.98
CA GLY A 38 9.30 -18.76 -12.54
C GLY A 38 9.73 -17.54 -11.73
N PHE A 39 10.71 -16.78 -12.21
CA PHE A 39 11.15 -15.55 -11.55
C PHE A 39 10.05 -14.49 -11.51
N SER A 40 9.32 -14.27 -12.60
CA SER A 40 8.20 -13.31 -12.63
C SER A 40 7.12 -13.67 -11.61
N ARG A 41 6.74 -14.95 -11.53
CA ARG A 41 5.74 -15.42 -10.55
C ARG A 41 6.22 -15.26 -9.12
N LEU A 42 7.51 -15.51 -8.87
CA LEU A 42 8.10 -15.36 -7.54
C LEU A 42 8.18 -13.88 -7.13
N GLU A 43 8.51 -12.98 -8.06
CA GLU A 43 8.48 -11.53 -7.84
C GLU A 43 7.07 -11.05 -7.49
N GLU A 44 6.05 -11.44 -8.27
CA GLU A 44 4.65 -11.14 -7.97
C GLU A 44 4.23 -11.65 -6.59
N ALA A 45 4.53 -12.91 -6.27
CA ALA A 45 4.14 -13.52 -5.00
C ALA A 45 4.79 -12.79 -3.81
N LEU A 46 6.07 -12.44 -3.92
CA LEU A 46 6.77 -11.67 -2.89
C LEU A 46 6.22 -10.26 -2.74
N LEU A 47 5.94 -9.55 -3.85
CA LEU A 47 5.34 -8.21 -3.79
C LEU A 47 3.95 -8.24 -3.15
N ARG A 48 3.10 -9.22 -3.49
CA ARG A 48 1.79 -9.39 -2.85
C ARG A 48 1.92 -9.66 -1.36
N ASN A 49 2.82 -10.56 -0.96
CA ASN A 49 3.03 -10.89 0.45
C ASN A 49 3.56 -9.69 1.26
N ASN A 50 4.50 -8.95 0.68
CA ASN A 50 5.02 -7.73 1.29
C ASN A 50 3.92 -6.67 1.40
N LEU A 51 3.11 -6.48 0.36
CA LEU A 51 1.96 -5.56 0.40
C LEU A 51 0.96 -5.96 1.49
N GLN A 52 0.62 -7.25 1.60
CA GLN A 52 -0.26 -7.75 2.66
C GLN A 52 0.32 -7.50 4.05
N SER A 53 1.64 -7.60 4.21
CA SER A 53 2.32 -7.29 5.46
C SER A 53 2.22 -5.79 5.81
N VAL A 54 2.38 -4.89 4.83
CA VAL A 54 2.16 -3.44 5.01
C VAL A 54 0.72 -3.16 5.43
N VAL A 55 -0.24 -3.71 4.68
CA VAL A 55 -1.66 -3.52 4.93
C VAL A 55 -2.04 -4.00 6.32
N GLY A 56 -1.61 -5.20 6.70
CA GLY A 56 -1.85 -5.76 8.04
C GLY A 56 -1.21 -4.92 9.14
N PHE A 57 -0.01 -4.38 8.92
CA PHE A 57 0.64 -3.49 9.87
C PHE A 57 -0.15 -2.19 10.08
N VAL A 58 -0.56 -1.52 9.00
CA VAL A 58 -1.36 -0.28 9.08
C VAL A 58 -2.71 -0.56 9.74
N GLN A 59 -3.37 -1.67 9.41
CA GLN A 59 -4.63 -2.07 10.04
C GLN A 59 -4.45 -2.33 11.55
N ALA A 60 -3.40 -3.05 11.96
CA ALA A 60 -3.11 -3.29 13.37
C ALA A 60 -2.86 -1.97 14.14
N GLN A 61 -2.14 -1.02 13.52
CA GLN A 61 -1.98 0.33 14.09
C GLN A 61 -3.31 1.07 14.18
N GLY A 62 -4.19 0.92 13.18
CA GLY A 62 -5.54 1.47 13.18
C GLY A 62 -6.42 0.94 14.31
N GLU A 63 -6.38 -0.36 14.59
CA GLU A 63 -7.13 -0.99 15.69
C GLU A 63 -6.65 -0.52 17.06
N LEU A 64 -5.33 -0.47 17.29
CA LEU A 64 -4.76 0.07 18.51
C LEU A 64 -5.16 1.54 18.72
N PHE A 65 -5.13 2.33 17.64
CA PHE A 65 -5.52 3.72 17.68
C PHE A 65 -7.02 3.92 17.91
N LEU A 66 -7.84 3.02 17.37
CA LEU A 66 -9.29 2.99 17.59
C LEU A 66 -9.63 2.72 19.06
N GLN A 67 -8.87 1.86 19.74
CA GLN A 67 -8.99 1.62 21.18
C GLN A 67 -8.60 2.86 22.00
N ALA A 68 -7.51 3.53 21.65
CA ALA A 68 -7.10 4.79 22.27
C ALA A 68 -8.19 5.87 22.13
N THR A 69 -8.76 6.01 20.93
CA THR A 69 -9.85 6.95 20.65
C THR A 69 -11.09 6.66 21.48
N ARG A 70 -11.38 5.38 21.76
CA ARG A 70 -12.51 4.98 22.60
C ARG A 70 -12.35 5.50 24.04
N LEU A 71 -11.14 5.45 24.58
CA LEU A 71 -10.85 6.01 25.89
C LEU A 71 -11.12 7.52 25.91
N VAL A 72 -10.75 8.22 24.83
CA VAL A 72 -11.04 9.65 24.72
C VAL A 72 -12.55 9.92 24.64
N ALA A 73 -13.28 9.18 23.81
CA ALA A 73 -14.73 9.33 23.68
C ALA A 73 -15.45 9.10 25.02
N LEU A 74 -15.01 8.14 25.83
CA LEU A 74 -15.55 7.91 27.18
C LEU A 74 -15.19 9.03 28.18
N SER A 75 -14.08 9.75 27.94
CA SER A 75 -13.63 10.84 28.80
C SER A 75 -14.27 12.19 28.47
N GLU A 76 -14.85 12.35 27.27
CA GLU A 76 -15.60 13.54 26.88
C GLU A 76 -16.93 13.64 27.66
N GLY A 77 -16.86 14.03 28.93
CA GLY A 77 -18.01 14.48 29.72
C GLY A 77 -18.42 15.91 29.38
N ALA A 78 -19.71 16.22 29.55
CA ALA A 78 -20.43 17.40 29.00
C ALA A 78 -19.92 18.82 29.37
N ASN A 79 -18.83 19.00 30.12
CA ASN A 79 -18.43 20.29 30.70
C ASN A 79 -16.95 20.71 30.48
N SER A 80 -16.19 20.05 29.60
CA SER A 80 -14.80 20.43 29.32
C SER A 80 -14.66 21.43 28.16
N ALA A 81 -13.90 22.52 28.38
CA ALA A 81 -13.67 23.57 27.38
C ALA A 81 -12.81 23.11 26.18
N GLN A 82 -12.03 22.04 26.36
CA GLN A 82 -11.30 21.34 25.31
C GLN A 82 -11.75 19.88 25.28
N PRO A 83 -11.83 19.27 24.09
CA PRO A 83 -12.20 17.88 23.98
C PRO A 83 -11.03 16.99 24.45
N GLY A 84 -11.32 16.00 25.28
CA GLY A 84 -10.43 14.86 25.52
C GLY A 84 -9.59 14.85 26.80
N LEU A 85 -8.49 14.10 26.72
CA LEU A 85 -7.60 13.74 27.83
C LEU A 85 -6.55 14.83 28.12
N PRO A 86 -5.87 14.81 29.28
CA PRO A 86 -4.72 15.69 29.53
C PRO A 86 -3.61 15.48 28.48
N ASP A 87 -2.83 16.53 28.19
CA ASP A 87 -1.78 16.51 27.16
C ASP A 87 -0.77 15.37 27.32
N GLU A 88 -0.45 14.98 28.55
CA GLU A 88 0.45 13.84 28.84
C GLU A 88 -0.10 12.50 28.27
N TRP A 89 -1.42 12.31 28.32
CA TRP A 89 -2.10 11.13 27.79
C TRP A 89 -2.20 11.21 26.26
N LEU A 90 -2.52 12.39 25.72
CA LEU A 90 -2.56 12.59 24.27
C LEU A 90 -1.18 12.31 23.65
N ASN A 91 -0.11 12.77 24.29
CA ASN A 91 1.27 12.49 23.90
C ASN A 91 1.61 10.99 24.01
N ALA A 92 1.23 10.33 25.13
CA ALA A 92 1.47 8.90 25.31
C ALA A 92 0.72 8.03 24.28
N LEU A 93 -0.49 8.44 23.90
CA LEU A 93 -1.31 7.79 22.86
C LEU A 93 -0.91 8.23 21.44
N ARG A 94 0.01 9.19 21.32
CA ARG A 94 0.43 9.83 20.07
C ARG A 94 -0.75 10.37 19.26
N ILE A 95 -1.70 11.03 19.93
CA ILE A 95 -2.81 11.73 19.30
C ILE A 95 -2.36 13.17 19.02
N GLU A 96 -2.49 13.62 17.78
CA GLU A 96 -2.05 14.96 17.33
C GLU A 96 -3.24 15.85 16.94
N ALA A 97 -4.43 15.28 16.72
CA ALA A 97 -5.66 16.03 16.59
C ALA A 97 -6.84 15.27 17.18
N LEU A 98 -7.80 16.02 17.72
CA LEU A 98 -9.04 15.49 18.25
C LEU A 98 -10.22 16.39 17.87
N VAL A 99 -11.16 15.83 17.13
CA VAL A 99 -12.33 16.51 16.56
C VAL A 99 -13.58 15.95 17.21
N SER A 100 -14.33 16.80 17.92
CA SER A 100 -15.66 16.46 18.41
C SER A 100 -16.68 16.84 17.34
N ILE A 101 -17.48 15.87 16.92
CA ILE A 101 -18.42 15.97 15.80
C ILE A 101 -19.83 15.80 16.35
N GLY A 102 -20.67 16.81 16.15
CA GLY A 102 -22.06 16.79 16.61
C GLY A 102 -22.95 15.83 15.81
N PRO A 103 -24.22 15.67 16.21
CA PRO A 103 -25.19 14.81 15.51
C PRO A 103 -25.45 15.24 14.06
N SER A 104 -25.21 16.52 13.76
CA SER A 104 -25.31 17.10 12.41
C SER A 104 -24.11 16.79 11.50
N GLY A 105 -23.06 16.13 12.01
CA GLY A 105 -21.81 15.87 11.29
C GLY A 105 -20.86 17.06 11.26
N ARG A 106 -21.20 18.18 11.92
CA ARG A 106 -20.34 19.38 12.00
C ARG A 106 -19.35 19.29 13.15
N ILE A 107 -18.20 19.93 12.98
CA ILE A 107 -17.20 20.09 14.04
C ILE A 107 -17.76 21.01 15.12
N GLU A 108 -17.83 20.53 16.35
CA GLU A 108 -18.21 21.33 17.52
C GLU A 108 -16.99 21.83 18.29
N ARG A 109 -15.96 20.97 18.42
CA ARG A 109 -14.70 21.29 19.11
C ARG A 109 -13.52 20.64 18.40
N LEU A 110 -12.37 21.30 18.47
CA LEU A 110 -11.10 20.78 17.96
C LEU A 110 -9.99 21.04 18.96
N TRP A 111 -9.18 20.02 19.21
CA TRP A 111 -7.84 20.14 19.76
C TRP A 111 -6.84 19.66 18.70
N SER A 112 -5.69 20.31 18.60
CA SER A 112 -4.64 19.98 17.64
C SER A 112 -3.28 20.34 18.23
N SER A 113 -2.30 19.44 18.11
CA SER A 113 -0.91 19.72 18.44
C SER A 113 -0.26 20.63 17.39
N ASP A 114 0.94 21.15 17.69
CA ASP A 114 1.70 21.95 16.73
C ASP A 114 1.99 21.16 15.44
N GLY A 115 1.73 21.79 14.30
CA GLY A 115 1.93 21.19 12.97
C GLY A 115 0.89 20.12 12.58
N ALA A 116 -0.21 20.00 13.31
CA ALA A 116 -1.41 19.27 12.87
C ALA A 116 -2.33 20.17 12.01
N PRO A 117 -3.27 19.58 11.22
CA PRO A 117 -4.10 20.35 10.32
C PRO A 117 -5.01 21.31 11.08
N THR A 118 -5.22 22.50 10.51
CA THR A 118 -6.06 23.53 11.14
C THR A 118 -7.52 23.10 11.20
N SER A 119 -8.33 23.78 12.03
CA SER A 119 -9.77 23.58 12.05
C SER A 119 -10.44 23.74 10.70
N SER A 120 -9.97 24.67 9.87
CA SER A 120 -10.49 24.86 8.52
C SER A 120 -10.19 23.66 7.61
N ALA A 121 -9.01 23.05 7.72
CA ALA A 121 -8.66 21.86 6.93
C ALA A 121 -9.54 20.66 7.30
N TRP A 122 -9.76 20.44 8.60
CA TRP A 122 -10.68 19.39 9.08
C TRP A 122 -12.13 19.63 8.64
N ALA A 123 -12.59 20.88 8.70
CA ALA A 123 -13.95 21.23 8.27
C ALA A 123 -14.15 20.95 6.78
N VAL A 124 -13.24 21.42 5.92
CA VAL A 124 -13.28 21.16 4.48
C VAL A 124 -13.24 19.67 4.19
N PHE A 125 -12.40 18.92 4.89
CA PHE A 125 -12.31 17.47 4.73
C PHE A 125 -13.62 16.77 5.09
N LEU A 126 -14.21 17.05 6.25
CA LEU A 126 -15.44 16.40 6.70
C LEU A 126 -16.66 16.82 5.87
N GLU A 127 -16.67 18.04 5.32
CA GLU A 127 -17.70 18.47 4.35
C GLU A 127 -17.60 17.68 3.04
N ALA A 128 -16.39 17.47 2.53
CA ALA A 128 -16.16 16.67 1.33
C ALA A 128 -16.34 15.16 1.57
N ASN A 129 -16.08 14.70 2.80
CA ASN A 129 -16.06 13.29 3.20
C ASN A 129 -16.96 13.04 4.41
N PRO A 130 -18.29 13.20 4.27
CA PRO A 130 -19.20 13.06 5.40
C PRO A 130 -19.15 11.65 5.98
N LEU A 131 -19.14 11.55 7.31
CA LEU A 131 -19.16 10.28 8.02
C LEU A 131 -20.59 9.69 8.01
N PRO A 132 -20.80 8.48 7.48
CA PRO A 132 -22.11 7.85 7.52
C PRO A 132 -22.54 7.57 8.98
N PRO A 133 -23.83 7.75 9.34
CA PRO A 133 -24.31 7.49 10.70
C PRO A 133 -24.00 6.08 11.22
N GLU A 134 -24.02 5.07 10.35
CA GLU A 134 -23.70 3.68 10.70
C GLU A 134 -22.23 3.50 11.12
N ARG A 135 -21.32 4.25 10.47
CA ARG A 135 -19.88 4.24 10.77
C ARG A 135 -19.57 4.99 12.06
N ILE A 136 -20.28 6.09 12.31
CA ILE A 136 -20.20 6.80 13.59
C ILE A 136 -20.54 5.85 14.75
N ARG A 137 -21.59 5.03 14.60
CA ARG A 137 -22.06 4.13 15.67
C ARG A 137 -21.20 2.89 15.92
N SER A 138 -20.44 2.42 14.92
CA SER A 138 -19.64 1.19 15.04
C SER A 138 -18.19 1.45 15.46
N GLY A 139 -17.73 2.70 15.32
CA GLY A 139 -16.32 3.04 15.41
C GLY A 139 -15.56 2.55 14.17
N GLN A 140 -14.70 3.40 13.61
CA GLN A 140 -14.00 3.10 12.36
C GLN A 140 -12.61 3.71 12.37
N THR A 141 -11.69 3.10 11.62
CA THR A 141 -10.35 3.63 11.39
C THR A 141 -10.10 3.74 9.90
N GLY A 142 -9.22 4.63 9.49
CA GLY A 142 -8.87 4.82 8.10
C GLY A 142 -7.70 5.77 7.92
N LEU A 143 -7.21 5.85 6.69
CA LEU A 143 -6.21 6.85 6.32
C LEU A 143 -6.89 8.05 5.68
N VAL A 144 -6.39 9.24 5.98
CA VAL A 144 -6.85 10.48 5.34
C VAL A 144 -5.65 11.27 4.83
N MET A 145 -5.82 11.97 3.73
CA MET A 145 -4.82 12.89 3.19
C MET A 145 -5.25 14.32 3.55
N LEU A 146 -4.45 15.00 4.37
CA LEU A 146 -4.70 16.37 4.82
C LEU A 146 -3.42 17.19 4.74
N ASP A 147 -3.51 18.36 4.10
CA ASP A 147 -2.39 19.28 3.88
C ASP A 147 -1.14 18.57 3.29
N GLY A 148 -1.36 17.61 2.39
CA GLY A 148 -0.31 16.82 1.74
C GLY A 148 0.34 15.75 2.62
N GLN A 149 -0.17 15.52 3.84
CA GLN A 149 0.31 14.50 4.77
C GLN A 149 -0.73 13.39 4.95
N VAL A 150 -0.25 12.16 5.16
CA VAL A 150 -1.10 11.02 5.49
C VAL A 150 -1.32 10.97 7.00
N TRP A 151 -2.57 10.87 7.40
CA TRP A 151 -2.99 10.76 8.79
C TRP A 151 -3.72 9.44 8.99
N LEU A 152 -3.43 8.77 10.11
CA LEU A 152 -4.27 7.71 10.62
C LEU A 152 -5.37 8.36 11.48
N ALA A 153 -6.62 8.18 11.07
CA ALA A 153 -7.77 8.72 11.76
C ALA A 153 -8.64 7.58 12.29
N ALA A 154 -9.12 7.75 13.53
CA ALA A 154 -10.06 6.84 14.16
C ALA A 154 -11.26 7.62 14.67
N VAL A 155 -12.45 7.08 14.45
CA VAL A 155 -13.74 7.66 14.83
C VAL A 155 -14.40 6.72 15.82
N GLN A 156 -14.93 7.28 16.91
CA GLN A 156 -15.74 6.56 17.89
C GLN A 156 -17.04 7.32 18.15
N PRO A 157 -18.17 6.63 18.39
CA PRO A 157 -19.39 7.30 18.80
C PRO A 157 -19.18 7.99 20.16
N ASN A 158 -19.77 9.17 20.31
CA ASN A 158 -19.88 9.85 21.60
C ASN A 158 -21.28 10.48 21.74
N GLY A 159 -22.13 9.88 22.58
CA GLY A 159 -23.53 10.29 22.71
C GLY A 159 -24.27 10.22 21.38
N GLU A 160 -24.83 11.34 20.94
CA GLU A 160 -25.50 11.48 19.64
C GLU A 160 -24.55 11.83 18.47
N GLY A 161 -23.28 12.11 18.78
CA GLY A 161 -22.24 12.50 17.83
C GLY A 161 -21.07 11.51 17.77
N ALA A 162 -19.88 12.02 17.49
CA ALA A 162 -18.65 11.24 17.38
C ALA A 162 -17.41 12.02 17.86
N VAL A 163 -16.37 11.29 18.25
CA VAL A 163 -15.02 11.82 18.41
C VAL A 163 -14.13 11.20 17.35
N MET A 164 -13.43 12.03 16.60
CA MET A 164 -12.37 11.62 15.70
C MET A 164 -11.01 11.99 16.32
N ALA A 165 -10.17 11.00 16.60
CA ALA A 165 -8.76 11.24 16.85
C ALA A 165 -7.97 11.06 15.55
N ALA A 166 -6.89 11.80 15.38
CA ALA A 166 -5.96 11.61 14.29
C ALA A 166 -4.51 11.76 14.75
N ARG A 167 -3.63 11.03 14.08
CA ARG A 167 -2.19 11.15 14.22
C ARG A 167 -1.52 11.06 12.88
N ARG A 168 -0.39 11.73 12.72
CA ARG A 168 0.35 11.70 11.47
C ARG A 168 0.95 10.31 11.30
N LEU A 169 0.86 9.78 10.09
CA LEU A 169 1.66 8.62 9.71
C LEU A 169 3.06 9.16 9.37
N ASP A 170 3.91 9.22 10.40
CA ASP A 170 5.22 9.85 10.27
C ASP A 170 6.12 9.12 9.25
N GLU A 171 7.07 9.87 8.69
CA GLU A 171 8.04 9.34 7.73
C GLU A 171 8.90 8.25 8.38
N ALA A 172 9.10 8.28 9.70
CA ALA A 172 9.82 7.24 10.44
C ALA A 172 9.10 5.88 10.40
N LEU A 173 7.78 5.83 10.54
CA LEU A 173 6.97 4.63 10.44
C LEU A 173 6.99 4.09 9.02
N LEU A 174 6.79 4.97 8.02
CA LEU A 174 6.88 4.59 6.61
C LEU A 174 8.28 4.07 6.26
N GLN A 175 9.33 4.70 6.78
CA GLN A 175 10.71 4.28 6.59
C GLN A 175 11.01 2.96 7.31
N GLN A 176 10.44 2.73 8.50
CA GLN A 176 10.56 1.46 9.21
C GLN A 176 9.95 0.32 8.39
N ILE A 177 8.76 0.53 7.83
CA ILE A 177 8.12 -0.43 6.92
C ILE A 177 8.98 -0.64 5.66
N ALA A 178 9.48 0.44 5.06
CA ALA A 178 10.34 0.39 3.87
C ALA A 178 11.63 -0.41 4.13
N ASN A 179 12.28 -0.18 5.26
CA ASN A 179 13.50 -0.88 5.67
C ASN A 179 13.25 -2.37 5.91
N GLN A 180 12.16 -2.72 6.59
CA GLN A 180 11.80 -4.12 6.84
C GLN A 180 11.53 -4.89 5.54
N LEU A 181 10.91 -4.23 4.55
CA LEU A 181 10.55 -4.84 3.28
C LEU A 181 11.62 -4.70 2.20
N GLN A 182 12.74 -4.03 2.52
CA GLN A 182 13.80 -3.65 1.59
C GLN A 182 13.21 -3.01 0.32
N GLY A 183 12.22 -2.14 0.47
CA GLY A 183 11.46 -1.53 -0.61
C GLY A 183 11.40 -0.01 -0.49
N SER A 184 10.79 0.65 -1.48
CA SER A 184 10.39 2.05 -1.37
C SER A 184 8.87 2.15 -1.31
N ILE A 185 8.38 3.08 -0.50
CA ILE A 185 6.95 3.33 -0.31
C ILE A 185 6.66 4.75 -0.76
N ARG A 186 5.64 4.90 -1.60
CA ARG A 186 5.10 6.21 -2.01
C ARG A 186 3.61 6.24 -1.72
N VAL A 187 3.09 7.39 -1.32
CA VAL A 187 1.67 7.57 -0.96
C VAL A 187 1.11 8.81 -1.62
N HIS A 188 -0.14 8.71 -2.11
CA HIS A 188 -0.87 9.83 -2.70
C HIS A 188 -2.35 9.79 -2.27
N GLY A 189 -3.01 10.95 -2.32
CA GLY A 189 -4.46 11.03 -2.12
C GLY A 189 -5.17 10.36 -3.29
N PHE A 190 -6.29 9.69 -3.01
CA PHE A 190 -7.08 9.03 -4.06
C PHE A 190 -7.65 10.01 -5.09
N ASP A 191 -8.05 11.19 -4.63
CA ASP A 191 -8.63 12.26 -5.45
C ASP A 191 -7.61 13.35 -5.82
N ASP A 192 -6.31 13.09 -5.65
CA ASP A 192 -5.27 14.06 -6.02
C ASP A 192 -5.34 14.34 -7.55
N PRO A 193 -5.61 15.59 -7.97
CA PRO A 193 -5.75 15.93 -9.38
C PRO A 193 -4.42 15.83 -10.15
N HIS A 194 -3.29 15.80 -9.44
CA HIS A 194 -1.95 15.70 -10.02
C HIS A 194 -1.33 14.31 -9.83
N LEU A 195 -2.16 13.26 -9.74
CA LEU A 195 -1.71 11.88 -9.60
C LEU A 195 -0.71 11.50 -10.70
N PRO A 196 0.45 10.93 -10.34
CA PRO A 196 1.36 10.33 -11.30
C PRO A 196 0.69 9.23 -12.14
N ALA A 197 1.16 9.00 -13.36
CA ALA A 197 0.52 8.09 -14.32
C ALA A 197 0.38 6.65 -13.81
N ASP A 198 1.37 6.18 -13.05
CA ASP A 198 1.35 4.86 -12.41
C ASP A 198 0.27 4.76 -11.31
N PHE A 199 0.09 5.80 -10.51
CA PHE A 199 -1.00 5.87 -9.53
C PHE A 199 -2.37 6.02 -10.18
N ALA A 200 -2.49 6.80 -11.25
CA ALA A 200 -3.73 6.94 -12.01
C ALA A 200 -4.17 5.58 -12.59
N ALA A 201 -3.24 4.81 -13.18
CA ALA A 201 -3.52 3.47 -13.67
C ALA A 201 -3.95 2.51 -12.54
N ALA A 202 -3.32 2.59 -11.37
CA ALA A 202 -3.70 1.81 -10.20
C ALA A 202 -5.11 2.17 -9.69
N ARG A 203 -5.46 3.46 -9.68
CA ARG A 203 -6.80 3.94 -9.33
C ARG A 203 -7.86 3.37 -10.28
N GLU A 204 -7.65 3.46 -11.58
CA GLU A 204 -8.58 2.90 -12.58
C GLU A 204 -8.74 1.39 -12.43
N SER A 205 -7.64 0.66 -12.22
CA SER A 205 -7.67 -0.79 -11.98
C SER A 205 -8.49 -1.14 -10.73
N PHE A 206 -8.39 -0.34 -9.67
CA PHE A 206 -9.19 -0.55 -8.46
C PHE A 206 -10.66 -0.20 -8.66
N LEU A 207 -10.98 0.89 -9.36
CA LEU A 207 -12.36 1.23 -9.68
C LEU A 207 -13.07 0.13 -10.49
N GLN A 208 -12.32 -0.62 -11.31
CA GLN A 208 -12.85 -1.74 -12.09
C GLN A 208 -12.97 -3.05 -11.29
N SER A 209 -12.01 -3.34 -10.41
CA SER A 209 -11.89 -4.68 -9.78
C SER A 209 -12.13 -4.70 -8.26
N GLY A 210 -12.02 -3.56 -7.59
CA GLY A 210 -12.02 -3.41 -6.14
C GLY A 210 -10.79 -4.01 -5.44
N GLN A 211 -9.75 -4.41 -6.19
CA GLN A 211 -8.59 -5.13 -5.65
C GLN A 211 -7.29 -4.34 -5.79
N ALA A 212 -6.29 -4.75 -5.02
CA ALA A 212 -4.92 -4.26 -5.15
C ALA A 212 -4.37 -4.53 -6.56
N ALA A 213 -3.71 -3.53 -7.14
CA ALA A 213 -3.15 -3.61 -8.48
C ALA A 213 -1.66 -3.97 -8.45
N LEU A 214 -1.20 -4.78 -9.40
CA LEU A 214 0.22 -4.98 -9.69
C LEU A 214 0.50 -4.39 -11.06
N LEU A 215 1.45 -3.46 -11.14
CA LEU A 215 1.84 -2.82 -12.38
C LEU A 215 3.35 -2.98 -12.61
N THR A 216 3.72 -3.18 -13.87
CA THR A 216 5.13 -3.12 -14.29
C THR A 216 5.48 -1.67 -14.59
N LEU A 217 6.44 -1.13 -13.85
CA LEU A 217 6.94 0.23 -14.04
C LEU A 217 8.15 0.24 -14.98
N PRO A 218 8.28 1.26 -15.85
CA PRO A 218 9.51 1.53 -16.56
C PRO A 218 10.68 1.69 -15.58
N ASP A 219 11.79 1.00 -15.82
CA ASP A 219 13.06 1.06 -15.08
C ASP A 219 13.06 0.66 -13.59
N GLN A 220 11.89 0.55 -12.95
CA GLN A 220 11.75 0.23 -11.52
C GLN A 220 11.25 -1.20 -11.25
N GLY A 221 10.95 -1.98 -12.29
CA GLY A 221 10.47 -3.35 -12.14
C GLY A 221 8.99 -3.39 -11.79
N MET A 222 8.58 -4.33 -10.92
CA MET A 222 7.17 -4.47 -10.54
C MET A 222 6.84 -3.67 -9.28
N ALA A 223 5.67 -3.04 -9.29
CA ALA A 223 5.12 -2.29 -8.17
C ALA A 223 3.74 -2.80 -7.78
N ALA A 224 3.49 -2.82 -6.48
CA ALA A 224 2.21 -3.20 -5.90
C ALA A 224 1.51 -1.97 -5.34
N PHE A 225 0.21 -1.85 -5.61
CA PHE A 225 -0.61 -0.74 -5.19
C PHE A 225 -1.76 -1.23 -4.33
N HIS A 226 -2.00 -0.53 -3.23
CA HIS A 226 -3.14 -0.74 -2.37
C HIS A 226 -3.87 0.57 -2.12
N ILE A 227 -5.19 0.51 -1.99
CA ILE A 227 -6.03 1.65 -1.69
C ILE A 227 -6.61 1.46 -0.29
N PHE A 228 -6.21 2.35 0.60
CA PHE A 228 -6.73 2.41 1.95
C PHE A 228 -8.00 3.26 1.98
N PRO A 229 -9.06 2.77 2.63
CA PRO A 229 -10.24 3.58 2.86
C PRO A 229 -9.98 4.63 3.95
N GLY A 230 -10.72 5.73 3.87
CA GLY A 230 -10.87 6.68 4.96
C GLY A 230 -11.87 6.21 6.01
N PRO A 231 -12.05 6.97 7.10
CA PRO A 231 -13.00 6.64 8.17
C PRO A 231 -14.47 6.58 7.71
N ASN A 232 -14.80 7.25 6.59
CA ASN A 232 -16.10 7.17 5.93
C ASN A 232 -16.29 5.89 5.09
N GLY A 233 -15.24 5.08 4.92
CA GLY A 233 -15.23 3.86 4.12
C GLY A 233 -14.99 4.08 2.62
N GLN A 234 -14.81 5.32 2.18
CA GLN A 234 -14.49 5.63 0.78
C GLN A 234 -12.97 5.52 0.55
N PRO A 235 -12.53 5.24 -0.68
CA PRO A 235 -11.11 5.29 -1.04
C PRO A 235 -10.49 6.65 -0.68
N ALA A 236 -9.34 6.65 0.02
CA ALA A 236 -8.74 7.90 0.49
C ALA A 236 -7.26 8.02 0.15
N VAL A 237 -6.49 6.94 0.31
CA VAL A 237 -5.04 6.96 0.11
C VAL A 237 -4.61 5.79 -0.77
N ILE A 238 -3.81 6.09 -1.79
CA ILE A 238 -3.14 5.09 -2.63
C ILE A 238 -1.71 4.92 -2.10
N LEU A 239 -1.35 3.69 -1.75
CA LEU A 239 0.01 3.32 -1.38
C LEU A 239 0.62 2.49 -2.50
N GLN A 240 1.84 2.84 -2.88
CA GLN A 240 2.68 2.06 -3.77
C GLN A 240 3.86 1.48 -3.01
N LEU A 241 4.11 0.20 -3.23
CA LEU A 241 5.29 -0.51 -2.80
C LEU A 241 6.10 -0.93 -4.02
N VAL A 242 7.33 -0.45 -4.12
CA VAL A 242 8.27 -0.82 -5.18
C VAL A 242 9.42 -1.61 -4.57
N LYS A 243 9.75 -2.76 -5.16
CA LYS A 243 10.92 -3.53 -4.76
C LYS A 243 12.14 -3.10 -5.59
N PRO A 244 13.32 -2.86 -4.99
CA PRO A 244 14.53 -2.56 -5.72
C PRO A 244 14.90 -3.74 -6.64
N PRO A 245 15.38 -3.43 -7.85
CA PRO A 245 15.48 -4.40 -8.93
C PRO A 245 16.68 -5.36 -8.82
N ASP A 246 17.60 -5.16 -7.87
CA ASP A 246 18.95 -5.71 -7.93
C ASP A 246 19.01 -7.25 -7.86
N GLY A 247 18.22 -7.89 -7.00
CA GLY A 247 18.22 -9.35 -6.87
C GLY A 247 17.67 -10.08 -8.11
N PHE A 248 16.63 -9.54 -8.74
CA PHE A 248 15.98 -10.16 -9.91
C PHE A 248 16.66 -9.79 -11.23
N ARG A 249 17.23 -8.57 -11.35
CA ARG A 249 18.01 -8.20 -12.53
C ARG A 249 19.26 -9.06 -12.65
N GLN A 250 19.97 -9.33 -11.54
CA GLN A 250 21.17 -10.17 -11.57
C GLN A 250 20.85 -11.64 -11.91
N GLY A 251 19.74 -12.18 -11.38
CA GLY A 251 19.24 -13.51 -11.77
C GLY A 251 18.87 -13.61 -13.27
N ARG A 252 18.18 -12.60 -13.80
CA ARG A 252 17.84 -12.50 -15.23
C ARG A 252 19.07 -12.30 -16.13
N TRP A 253 20.03 -11.49 -15.68
CA TRP A 253 21.28 -11.25 -16.42
C TRP A 253 22.11 -12.53 -16.50
N ASN A 254 22.33 -13.23 -15.39
CA ASN A 254 23.09 -14.48 -15.42
C ASN A 254 22.47 -15.50 -16.39
N MET A 255 21.13 -15.56 -16.49
CA MET A 255 20.44 -16.43 -17.45
C MET A 255 20.56 -16.01 -18.92
N ALA A 256 20.84 -14.73 -19.22
CA ALA A 256 21.07 -14.30 -20.60
C ALA A 256 22.44 -14.73 -21.13
N PHE A 257 23.36 -15.11 -20.24
CA PHE A 257 24.73 -15.53 -20.57
C PHE A 257 25.00 -17.03 -20.38
N PHE A 258 23.99 -17.83 -19.98
CA PHE A 258 24.05 -19.30 -19.88
C PHE A 258 23.00 -19.94 -20.79
#